data_AF-A0A822BSH2-F1
#
_entry.id   AF-A0A822BSH2-F1
#
_cell.length_a   1.000
_cell.length_b   1.000
_cell.length_c   1.000
_cell.angle_alpha   90.00
_cell.angle_beta   90.00
_cell.angle_gamma   90.00
#
_symmetry.space_group_name_H-M   'P 1'
#
loop_
_entity.id
_entity.type
_entity.pdbx_description
1 polymer ?
#
loop_
_entity_poly.entity_id
_entity_poly.type
_entity_poly.pdbx_seq_one_letter_code
_entity_poly.pdbx_strand_id
1 'polypeptide(L)'
;YKNSTWSDWPEPLRRREQTALQRIRKLKKDRIKYYLFVQYIFDQQWNDLKKYANDSNIKIIGDIPMYIDYDSVDVWANSHIFQLDHNDTMKPTVIA
;
A
#
# COMPACT_ATOMS: atom_id res chain seq x y z
N TYR A 1 9.20 -11.32 -4.33
CA TYR A 1 9.77 -11.30 -5.68
C TYR A 1 10.71 -10.10 -5.72
N LYS A 2 12.02 -10.29 -5.88
CA LYS A 2 12.98 -9.16 -5.84
C LYS A 2 12.90 -8.44 -7.18
N ASN A 3 12.69 -7.12 -7.17
CA ASN A 3 12.59 -6.25 -8.34
C ASN A 3 11.48 -6.64 -9.32
N SER A 4 10.27 -6.94 -8.80
CA SER A 4 9.11 -7.26 -9.63
C SER A 4 7.92 -6.46 -9.16
N THR A 5 7.11 -5.97 -10.10
CA THR A 5 5.86 -5.28 -9.78
C THR A 5 4.83 -6.28 -9.25
N TRP A 6 3.78 -5.81 -8.59
CA TRP A 6 2.69 -6.69 -8.17
C TRP A 6 1.99 -7.40 -9.34
N SER A 7 2.08 -6.83 -10.54
CA SER A 7 1.52 -7.40 -11.79
C SER A 7 2.27 -8.64 -12.28
N ASP A 8 3.51 -8.81 -11.83
CA ASP A 8 4.37 -9.96 -12.13
C ASP A 8 4.24 -11.07 -11.06
N TRP A 9 3.43 -10.87 -10.03
CA TRP A 9 3.21 -11.90 -9.01
C TRP A 9 2.39 -13.06 -9.56
N PRO A 10 2.48 -14.26 -8.95
CA PRO A 10 1.58 -15.35 -9.29
C PRO A 10 0.13 -14.89 -9.27
N GLU A 11 -0.63 -15.34 -10.26
CA GLU A 11 -1.99 -14.87 -10.50
C GLU A 11 -2.89 -14.87 -9.25
N PRO A 12 -2.87 -15.89 -8.36
CA PRO A 12 -3.68 -15.86 -7.14
C PRO A 12 -3.36 -14.70 -6.19
N LEU A 13 -2.12 -14.21 -6.17
CA LEU A 13 -1.73 -13.05 -5.36
C LEU A 13 -1.99 -11.74 -6.08
N ARG A 14 -1.72 -11.70 -7.38
CA ARG A 14 -2.02 -10.56 -8.26
C ARG A 14 -3.51 -10.22 -8.25
N ARG A 15 -4.38 -11.24 -8.38
CA ARG A 15 -5.84 -11.14 -8.33
C ARG A 15 -6.43 -11.23 -6.91
N ARG A 16 -5.58 -11.29 -5.88
CA ARG A 16 -6.00 -11.25 -4.47
C ARG A 16 -6.99 -12.35 -4.08
N GLU A 17 -6.80 -13.55 -4.61
CA GLU A 17 -7.58 -14.71 -4.20
C GLU A 17 -7.47 -14.93 -2.70
N GLN A 18 -8.61 -15.09 -2.04
CA GLN A 18 -8.70 -15.11 -0.59
C GLN A 18 -7.83 -16.22 0.03
N THR A 19 -7.80 -17.41 -0.60
CA THR A 19 -7.02 -18.57 -0.16
C THR A 19 -5.52 -18.30 -0.24
N ALA A 20 -5.05 -17.68 -1.33
CA ALA A 20 -3.65 -17.31 -1.51
C ALA A 20 -3.23 -16.25 -0.48
N LEU A 21 -4.06 -15.23 -0.24
CA LEU A 21 -3.81 -14.21 0.77
C LEU A 21 -3.76 -14.80 2.19
N GLN A 22 -4.67 -15.72 2.54
CA GLN A 22 -4.64 -16.40 3.83
C GLN A 22 -3.35 -17.20 4.02
N ARG A 23 -2.88 -17.91 2.98
CA ARG A 23 -1.61 -18.64 3.01
C ARG A 23 -0.43 -17.69 3.24
N ILE A 24 -0.37 -16.56 2.53
CA ILE A 24 0.69 -15.56 2.72
C ILE A 24 0.63 -14.93 4.11
N ARG A 25 -0.57 -14.61 4.62
CA ARG A 25 -0.73 -14.08 5.99
C ARG A 25 -0.17 -15.03 7.05
N LYS A 26 -0.37 -16.34 6.88
CA LYS A 26 0.23 -17.35 7.77
C LYS A 26 1.75 -17.42 7.59
N LEU A 27 2.23 -17.52 6.35
CA LEU A 27 3.65 -17.68 6.03
C LEU A 27 4.51 -16.46 6.42
N LYS A 28 3.95 -15.26 6.32
CA LYS A 28 4.65 -13.98 6.55
C LYS A 28 4.17 -13.26 7.82
N LYS A 29 3.52 -13.98 8.74
CA LYS A 29 2.91 -13.44 9.96
C LYS A 29 3.82 -12.47 10.71
N ASP A 30 5.05 -12.86 10.99
CA ASP A 30 5.96 -12.03 11.79
C ASP A 30 6.43 -10.78 11.03
N ARG A 31 6.63 -10.89 9.71
CA ARG A 31 6.95 -9.74 8.87
C ARG A 31 5.78 -8.76 8.76
N ILE A 32 4.56 -9.26 8.67
CA ILE A 32 3.35 -8.43 8.70
C ILE A 32 3.25 -7.72 10.06
N LYS A 33 3.41 -8.45 11.16
CA LYS A 33 3.41 -7.87 12.52
C LYS A 33 4.48 -6.80 12.70
N TYR A 34 5.68 -7.03 12.17
CA TYR A 34 6.76 -6.05 12.18
C TYR A 34 6.33 -4.75 11.50
N TYR A 35 5.80 -4.79 10.27
CA TYR A 35 5.37 -3.57 9.60
C TYR A 35 4.14 -2.91 10.24
N LEU A 36 3.21 -3.69 10.81
CA LEU A 36 2.12 -3.13 11.63
C LEU A 36 2.67 -2.36 12.82
N PHE A 37 3.68 -2.90 13.50
CA PHE A 37 4.35 -2.22 14.61
C PHE A 37 5.09 -0.96 14.14
N VAL A 38 5.80 -1.00 13.01
CA VAL A 38 6.47 0.18 12.44
C VAL A 38 5.47 1.30 12.14
N GLN A 39 4.33 0.97 11.51
CA GLN A 39 3.28 1.95 11.22
C GLN A 39 2.66 2.51 12.51
N TYR A 40 2.45 1.67 13.52
CA TYR A 40 1.98 2.10 14.84
C TYR A 40 2.94 3.09 15.51
N ILE A 41 4.24 2.77 15.54
CA ILE A 41 5.25 3.66 16.13
C ILE A 41 5.35 4.98 15.36
N PHE A 42 5.31 4.93 14.03
CA PHE A 42 5.31 6.14 13.21
C PHE A 42 4.11 7.04 13.53
N ASP A 43 2.90 6.48 13.62
CA ASP A 43 1.69 7.25 13.96
C ASP A 43 1.83 7.93 15.33
N GLN A 44 2.36 7.23 16.34
CA GLN A 44 2.63 7.83 17.65
C GLN A 44 3.61 9.00 17.55
N GLN A 45 4.78 8.77 16.94
CA GLN A 45 5.81 9.79 16.81
C GLN A 45 5.35 11.00 16.00
N TRP A 46 4.60 10.77 14.93
CA TRP A 46 4.03 11.82 14.08
C TRP A 46 3.03 12.67 14.85
N ASN A 47 2.14 12.03 15.62
CA ASN A 47 1.15 12.73 16.42
C ASN A 47 1.78 13.55 17.55
N ASP A 48 2.83 13.02 18.21
CA ASP A 48 3.59 13.76 19.23
C ASP A 48 4.28 15.00 18.64
N LEU A 49 4.92 14.86 17.48
CA LEU A 49 5.54 15.98 16.76
C LEU A 49 4.50 17.03 16.35
N LYS A 50 3.39 16.58 15.75
CA LYS A 50 2.31 17.48 15.31
C LYS A 50 1.70 18.21 16.50
N LYS A 51 1.52 17.53 17.63
CA LYS A 51 1.05 18.15 18.87
C LYS A 51 2.02 19.24 19.34
N TYR A 52 3.32 18.93 19.42
CA TYR A 52 4.34 19.91 19.82
C TYR A 52 4.34 21.17 18.92
N ALA A 53 4.25 20.99 17.60
CA ALA A 53 4.14 22.09 16.65
C ALA A 53 2.87 22.93 16.88
N ASN A 54 1.72 22.28 17.03
CA ASN A 54 0.43 22.94 17.26
C ASN A 54 0.40 23.70 18.59
N ASP A 55 0.98 23.14 19.66
CA ASP A 55 1.12 23.80 20.96
C ASP A 55 1.98 25.08 20.86
N SER A 56 2.84 25.16 19.85
CA SER A 56 3.65 26.34 19.48
C SER A 56 2.98 27.24 18.44
N ASN A 57 1.69 27.06 18.16
CA ASN A 57 0.91 27.74 17.11
C ASN A 57 1.44 27.54 15.67
N ILE A 58 2.25 26.49 15.44
CA ILE A 58 2.75 26.12 14.11
C ILE A 58 1.82 25.07 13.50
N LYS A 59 1.28 25.33 12.32
CA LYS A 59 0.42 24.38 11.59
C LYS A 59 1.25 23.54 10.63
N ILE A 60 1.00 22.23 10.65
CA ILE A 60 1.53 21.29 9.65
C ILE A 60 0.43 21.02 8.62
N ILE A 61 0.70 21.36 7.36
CA ILE A 61 -0.18 21.10 6.23
C ILE A 61 0.47 19.98 5.40
N GLY A 62 -0.28 18.89 5.18
CA GLY A 62 0.19 17.79 4.34
C GLY A 62 0.13 18.14 2.86
N ASP A 63 0.89 17.40 2.07
CA ASP A 63 0.81 17.41 0.61
C ASP A 63 0.39 16.01 0.15
N ILE A 64 -0.64 15.95 -0.71
CA ILE A 64 -1.18 14.69 -1.23
C ILE A 64 -1.06 14.73 -2.74
N PRO A 65 -0.31 13.80 -3.36
CA PRO A 65 -0.18 13.76 -4.81
C PRO A 65 -1.54 13.45 -5.46
N MET A 66 -1.80 14.03 -6.64
CA MET A 66 -3.03 13.76 -7.40
C MET A 66 -3.11 12.31 -7.91
N TYR A 67 -1.97 11.71 -8.22
CA TYR A 67 -1.88 10.34 -8.73
C TYR A 67 -1.06 9.45 -7.81
N ILE A 68 -1.42 8.17 -7.80
CA ILE A 68 -0.75 7.14 -7.03
C ILE A 68 0.09 6.30 -7.99
N ASP A 69 1.25 5.85 -7.52
CA ASP A 69 2.12 4.95 -8.28
C ASP A 69 1.43 3.62 -8.61
N TYR A 70 1.67 3.12 -9.82
CA TYR A 70 1.10 1.85 -10.29
C TYR A 70 1.52 0.68 -9.40
N ASP A 71 2.78 0.63 -8.94
CA ASP A 71 3.30 -0.48 -8.12
C ASP A 71 3.00 -0.29 -6.62
N SER A 72 1.95 0.47 -6.29
CA SER A 72 1.51 0.68 -4.92
C SER A 72 0.59 -0.42 -4.41
N VAL A 73 0.53 -0.52 -3.07
CA VAL A 73 -0.45 -1.37 -2.39
C VAL A 73 -1.88 -0.90 -2.66
N ASP A 74 -2.11 0.38 -2.89
CA ASP A 74 -3.43 0.97 -3.14
C ASP A 74 -4.00 0.50 -4.47
N VAL A 75 -3.19 0.52 -5.54
CA VAL A 75 -3.58 0.02 -6.86
C VAL A 75 -3.78 -1.49 -6.82
N TRP A 76 -2.87 -2.24 -6.19
CA TRP A 76 -3.04 -3.68 -6.05
C TRP A 76 -4.29 -4.06 -5.24
N ALA A 77 -4.51 -3.41 -4.09
CA ALA A 77 -5.58 -3.77 -3.16
C ALA A 77 -6.96 -3.32 -3.63
N ASN A 78 -7.03 -2.23 -4.39
CA ASN A 78 -8.26 -1.62 -4.87
C ASN A 78 -8.32 -1.61 -6.41
N SER A 79 -7.74 -2.61 -7.08
CA SER A 79 -7.61 -2.64 -8.55
C SER A 79 -8.90 -2.31 -9.31
N HIS A 80 -10.07 -2.65 -8.78
CA HIS A 80 -11.39 -2.35 -9.33
C HIS A 80 -11.73 -0.86 -9.56
N ILE A 81 -11.02 0.09 -8.92
CA ILE A 81 -11.25 1.54 -9.14
C ILE A 81 -10.24 2.17 -10.09
N PHE A 82 -9.30 1.40 -10.64
CA PHE A 82 -8.24 1.88 -11.54
C PHE A 82 -8.44 1.34 -12.96
N GLN A 83 -7.96 2.08 -13.97
CA GLN A 83 -8.06 1.69 -15.38
C GLN A 83 -6.99 0.66 -15.77
N LEU A 84 -7.22 -0.61 -15.41
CA LEU A 84 -6.30 -1.72 -15.64
C LEU A 84 -6.88 -2.73 -16.64
N ASP A 85 -6.00 -3.48 -17.29
CA ASP A 85 -6.41 -4.65 -18.09
C ASP A 85 -6.80 -5.80 -17.15
N HIS A 86 -8.06 -5.83 -16.74
CA HIS A 86 -8.60 -6.84 -15.83
C HIS A 86 -8.68 -8.25 -16.42
N ASN A 87 -8.64 -8.37 -17.75
CA ASN A 87 -8.82 -9.64 -18.45
C ASN A 87 -7.53 -10.45 -18.50
N ASP A 88 -6.37 -9.80 -18.62
CA ASP A 88 -5.10 -10.51 -18.79
C ASP A 88 -4.01 -9.99 -17.84
N THR A 89 -3.46 -8.81 -18.14
CA THR A 89 -2.15 -8.41 -17.62
C THR A 89 -2.19 -7.68 -16.28
N MET A 90 -3.32 -7.09 -15.91
CA MET A 90 -3.46 -6.14 -14.79
C MET A 90 -2.56 -4.90 -14.92
N LYS A 91 -2.08 -4.60 -16.12
CA LYS A 91 -1.28 -3.39 -16.43
C LYS A 91 -2.18 -2.20 -16.75
N PRO A 92 -1.71 -0.96 -16.60
CA PRO A 92 -2.47 0.23 -16.96
C PRO A 92 -2.85 0.20 -18.45
N THR A 93 -4.11 0.51 -18.75
CA THR A 93 -4.60 0.63 -20.14
C THR A 93 -4.45 2.04 -20.69
N VAL A 94 -4.30 3.02 -19.80
CA VAL A 94 -4.02 4.42 -20.10
C VAL A 94 -2.90 4.87 -19.17
N ILE A 95 -1.95 5.64 -19.71
CA ILE A 95 -0.88 6.29 -18.95
C ILE A 95 -1.07 7.79 -19.17
N ALA A 96 -1.23 8.55 -18.10
CA ALA A 96 -1.32 10.01 -18.10
C ALA A 96 0.01 10.64 -17.68
#